data_AF-A0A934IHT8-F1
#
_entry.id   AF-A0A934IHT8-F1
#
_cell.length_a   1.000
_cell.length_b   1.000
_cell.length_c   1.000
_cell.angle_alpha   90.00
_cell.angle_beta   90.00
_cell.angle_gamma   90.00
#
_symmetry.space_group_name_H-M   'P 1'
#
loop_
_entity.id
_entity.type
_entity.pdbx_description
1 polymer ?
#
loop_
_entity_poly.entity_id
_entity_poly.type
_entity_poly.pdbx_seq_one_letter_code
_entity_poly.pdbx_strand_id
1 'polypeptide(L)'
;MSDLREQQLRSLADLAHLIKERELGKVANIVAHMNRLKADVAQIERAKETRQNQTDLDAARLSGAEVAWMAWTDAQLARNQAQLAALRVTHEAALRAASKAFGRSDVLRKLADPERNR
;
A
#
# COMPACT_ATOMS: atom_id res chain seq x y z
N MET A 1 1.64 39.74 -23.60
CA MET A 1 0.86 38.48 -23.64
C MET A 1 1.69 37.22 -23.37
N SER A 2 3.02 37.22 -23.58
CA SER A 2 3.89 36.05 -23.27
C SER A 2 3.96 35.71 -21.78
N ASP A 3 4.17 36.71 -20.92
CA ASP A 3 4.34 36.50 -19.47
C ASP A 3 3.13 35.84 -18.79
N LEU A 4 1.92 36.22 -19.18
CA LEU A 4 0.69 35.65 -18.62
C LEU A 4 0.58 34.14 -18.93
N ARG A 5 0.96 33.75 -20.16
CA ARG A 5 0.92 32.35 -20.60
C ARG A 5 2.00 31.52 -19.89
N GLU A 6 3.20 32.08 -19.72
CA GLU A 6 4.27 31.44 -18.96
C GLU A 6 3.89 31.26 -17.49
N GLN A 7 3.30 32.28 -16.87
CA GLN A 7 2.85 32.20 -15.49
C GLN A 7 1.75 31.13 -15.32
N GLN A 8 0.80 31.04 -16.26
CA GLN A 8 -0.22 29.99 -16.28
C GLN A 8 0.41 28.59 -16.41
N LEU A 9 1.40 28.40 -17.29
CA LEU A 9 2.09 27.12 -17.47
C LEU A 9 2.83 26.68 -16.19
N ARG A 10 3.50 27.61 -15.52
CA ARG A 10 4.16 27.36 -14.23
C ARG A 10 3.15 26.94 -13.15
N SER A 11 2.05 27.68 -13.00
CA SER A 11 0.99 27.32 -12.05
C SER A 11 0.37 25.95 -12.33
N LEU A 12 0.19 25.58 -13.61
CA LEU A 12 -0.28 24.26 -13.98
C LEU A 12 0.74 23.15 -13.67
N ALA A 13 2.03 23.41 -13.86
CA ALA A 13 3.10 22.49 -13.52
C ALA A 13 3.16 22.25 -12.00
N ASP A 14 3.04 23.31 -11.19
CA ASP A 14 3.01 23.22 -9.73
C ASP A 14 1.80 22.41 -9.23
N LEU A 15 0.61 22.69 -9.77
CA LEU A 15 -0.60 21.93 -9.44
C LEU A 15 -0.44 20.45 -9.82
N ALA A 16 0.11 20.15 -10.99
CA ALA A 16 0.33 18.78 -11.43
C ALA A 16 1.36 18.06 -10.56
N HIS A 17 2.38 18.77 -10.06
CA HIS A 17 3.34 18.24 -9.10
C HIS A 17 2.66 17.88 -7.78
N LEU A 18 1.82 18.75 -7.22
CA LEU A 18 1.06 18.47 -5.99
C LEU A 18 0.13 17.27 -6.15
N ILE A 19 -0.55 17.14 -7.30
CA ILE A 19 -1.38 15.97 -7.60
C ILE A 19 -0.54 14.70 -7.64
N LYS A 20 0.63 14.74 -8.31
CA LYS A 20 1.57 13.60 -8.35
C LYS A 20 1.99 13.18 -6.94
N GLU A 21 2.42 14.11 -6.10
CA GLU A 21 2.81 13.81 -4.71
C GLU A 21 1.65 13.20 -3.90
N ARG A 22 0.43 13.74 -4.06
CA ARG A 22 -0.78 13.17 -3.43
C ARG A 22 -1.01 11.72 -3.86
N GLU A 23 -0.94 11.43 -5.17
CA GLU A 23 -1.17 10.06 -5.66
C GLU A 23 -0.06 9.09 -5.20
N LEU A 24 1.19 9.53 -5.13
CA LEU A 24 2.29 8.75 -4.56
C LEU A 24 2.08 8.48 -3.06
N GLY A 25 1.60 9.47 -2.31
CA GLY A 25 1.24 9.30 -0.90
C GLY A 25 0.15 8.24 -0.67
N LYS A 26 -0.84 8.16 -1.57
CA LYS A 26 -1.85 7.08 -1.53
C LYS A 26 -1.22 5.70 -1.73
N VAL A 27 -0.33 5.56 -2.71
CA VAL A 27 0.38 4.30 -2.97
C VAL A 27 1.20 3.90 -1.74
N ALA A 28 1.96 4.84 -1.16
CA ALA A 28 2.74 4.59 0.05
C ALA A 28 1.88 4.11 1.23
N ASN A 29 0.72 4.75 1.45
CA ASN A 29 -0.22 4.33 2.50
C ASN A 29 -0.76 2.91 2.29
N ILE A 30 -1.10 2.54 1.04
CA ILE A 30 -1.57 1.19 0.72
C ILE A 30 -0.45 0.17 0.97
N VAL A 31 0.77 0.45 0.53
CA VAL A 31 1.94 -0.42 0.75
C VAL A 31 2.23 -0.59 2.24
N ALA A 32 2.17 0.49 3.02
CA ALA A 32 2.34 0.43 4.47
C ALA A 32 1.29 -0.49 5.12
N HIS A 33 0.03 -0.42 4.68
CA HIS A 33 -1.02 -1.30 5.17
C HIS A 33 -0.78 -2.77 4.77
N MET A 34 -0.40 -3.02 3.52
CA MET A 34 -0.05 -4.37 3.07
C MET A 34 1.11 -4.96 3.88
N ASN A 35 2.12 -4.16 4.22
CA ASN A 35 3.27 -4.63 5.00
C ASN A 35 2.88 -4.95 6.46
N ARG A 36 1.96 -4.19 7.07
CA ARG A 36 1.42 -4.53 8.39
C ARG A 36 0.71 -5.88 8.38
N LEU A 37 -0.22 -6.10 7.42
CA LEU A 37 -0.94 -7.37 7.32
C LEU A 37 0.00 -8.56 7.05
N LYS A 38 1.06 -8.37 6.25
CA LYS A 38 2.09 -9.41 6.04
C LYS A 38 2.84 -9.73 7.33
N ALA A 39 3.17 -8.71 8.14
CA ALA A 39 3.82 -8.91 9.42
C ALA A 39 2.90 -9.68 10.38
N ASP A 40 1.61 -9.34 10.42
CA ASP A 40 0.61 -10.03 11.24
C ASP A 40 0.45 -11.50 10.83
N VAL A 41 0.37 -11.78 9.51
CA VAL A 41 0.34 -13.15 8.98
C VAL A 41 1.59 -13.93 9.43
N ALA A 42 2.78 -13.36 9.21
CA ALA A 42 4.02 -14.03 9.61
C ALA A 42 4.12 -14.27 11.11
N GLN A 43 3.58 -13.37 11.94
CA GLN A 43 3.52 -13.54 13.39
C GLN A 43 2.59 -14.70 13.78
N ILE A 44 1.40 -14.79 13.17
CA ILE A 44 0.46 -15.87 13.44
C ILE A 44 1.04 -17.22 13.00
N GLU A 45 1.66 -17.28 11.81
CA GLU A 45 2.30 -18.50 11.30
C GLU A 45 3.42 -18.99 12.23
N ARG A 46 4.30 -18.08 12.70
CA ARG A 46 5.34 -18.43 13.68
C ARG A 46 4.76 -18.92 15.01
N ALA A 47 3.67 -18.32 15.48
CA ALA A 47 3.01 -18.75 16.72
C ALA A 47 2.43 -20.16 16.55
N LYS A 48 1.81 -20.46 15.41
CA LYS A 48 1.32 -21.80 15.07
C LYS A 48 2.45 -22.82 14.99
N GLU A 49 3.51 -22.51 14.27
CA GLU A 49 4.69 -23.39 14.14
C GLU A 49 5.33 -23.67 15.50
N THR A 50 5.53 -22.62 16.31
CA THR A 50 6.05 -22.75 17.69
C THR A 50 5.18 -23.68 18.51
N ARG A 51 3.85 -23.53 18.40
CA ARG A 51 2.91 -24.37 19.14
C ARG A 51 2.90 -25.83 18.66
N GLN A 52 2.99 -26.04 17.35
CA GLN A 52 3.07 -27.38 16.75
C GLN A 52 4.35 -28.12 17.15
N ASN A 53 5.46 -27.40 17.30
CA ASN A 53 6.75 -27.96 17.68
C ASN A 53 6.85 -28.27 19.20
N GLN A 54 6.02 -27.64 20.03
CA GLN A 54 5.88 -28.03 21.43
C GLN A 54 5.09 -29.33 21.51
N THR A 55 5.66 -30.41 22.03
CA THR A 55 5.00 -31.73 22.15
C THR A 55 4.49 -32.04 23.55
N ASP A 56 4.82 -31.20 24.53
CA ASP A 56 4.40 -31.39 25.92
C ASP A 56 2.87 -31.34 26.08
N LEU A 57 2.35 -32.19 26.97
CA LEU A 57 0.95 -32.18 27.38
C LEU A 57 0.74 -31.09 28.44
N ASP A 58 0.24 -29.94 28.01
CA ASP A 58 -0.15 -28.86 28.92
C ASP A 58 -1.68 -28.78 29.13
N ALA A 59 -2.09 -27.92 30.05
CA ALA A 59 -3.50 -27.73 30.37
C ALA A 59 -4.34 -27.26 29.17
N ALA A 60 -3.75 -26.55 28.20
CA ALA A 60 -4.45 -26.08 27.01
C ALA A 60 -4.75 -27.23 26.04
N ARG A 61 -3.86 -28.23 25.95
CA ARG A 61 -4.11 -29.47 25.18
C ARG A 61 -5.18 -30.33 25.83
N LEU A 62 -5.05 -30.54 27.14
CA LEU A 62 -5.96 -31.41 27.90
C LEU A 62 -7.39 -30.87 27.95
N SER A 63 -7.55 -29.54 27.93
CA SER A 63 -8.86 -28.88 27.93
C SER A 63 -9.46 -28.68 26.53
N GLY A 64 -8.72 -28.98 25.45
CA GLY A 64 -9.15 -28.68 24.08
C GLY A 64 -9.09 -27.20 23.69
N ALA A 65 -8.60 -26.33 24.57
CA ALA A 65 -8.43 -24.90 24.28
C ALA A 65 -7.48 -24.65 23.09
N GLU A 66 -6.52 -25.55 22.87
CA GLU A 66 -5.63 -25.50 21.69
C GLU A 66 -6.43 -25.59 20.38
N VAL A 67 -7.47 -26.42 20.30
CA VAL A 67 -8.30 -26.56 19.10
C VAL A 67 -9.06 -25.27 18.80
N ALA A 68 -9.64 -24.66 19.84
CA ALA A 68 -10.32 -23.37 19.71
C ALA A 68 -9.36 -22.25 19.27
N TRP A 69 -8.16 -22.23 19.86
CA TRP A 69 -7.12 -21.29 19.47
C TRP A 69 -6.67 -21.49 18.01
N MET A 70 -6.44 -22.73 17.57
CA MET A 70 -6.09 -23.03 16.17
C MET A 70 -7.17 -22.55 15.21
N ALA A 71 -8.44 -22.88 15.45
CA ALA A 71 -9.55 -22.42 14.63
C ALA A 71 -9.65 -20.88 14.56
N TRP A 72 -9.42 -20.21 15.69
CA TRP A 72 -9.37 -18.75 15.72
C TRP A 72 -8.20 -18.19 14.89
N THR A 73 -6.99 -18.77 15.01
CA THR A 73 -5.83 -18.33 14.21
C THR A 73 -6.03 -18.53 12.72
N ASP A 74 -6.65 -19.64 12.30
CA ASP A 74 -6.98 -19.90 10.90
C ASP A 74 -7.98 -18.88 10.35
N ALA A 75 -8.99 -18.51 11.15
CA ALA A 75 -9.93 -17.46 10.79
C ALA A 75 -9.24 -16.10 10.64
N GLN A 76 -8.27 -15.76 11.50
CA GLN A 76 -7.48 -14.53 11.36
C GLN A 76 -6.60 -14.54 10.11
N LEU A 77 -5.93 -15.67 9.82
CA LEU A 77 -5.12 -15.82 8.61
C LEU A 77 -5.97 -15.62 7.36
N ALA A 78 -7.12 -16.28 7.27
CA ALA A 78 -8.04 -16.14 6.14
C ALA A 78 -8.52 -14.68 5.97
N ARG A 79 -8.85 -13.98 7.07
CA ARG A 79 -9.22 -12.57 7.04
C ARG A 79 -8.09 -11.68 6.53
N ASN A 80 -6.87 -11.85 7.05
CA ASN A 80 -5.72 -11.05 6.64
C ASN A 80 -5.34 -11.30 5.17
N GLN A 81 -5.43 -12.55 4.70
CA GLN A 81 -5.21 -12.91 3.31
C GLN A 81 -6.27 -12.29 2.39
N ALA A 82 -7.54 -12.31 2.78
CA ALA A 82 -8.62 -11.67 2.04
C ALA A 82 -8.42 -10.14 1.96
N GLN A 83 -8.03 -9.50 3.07
CA GLN A 83 -7.71 -8.08 3.10
C GLN A 83 -6.50 -7.73 2.22
N LEU A 84 -5.45 -8.56 2.23
CA LEU A 84 -4.30 -8.41 1.33
C LEU A 84 -4.71 -8.50 -0.14
N ALA A 85 -5.59 -9.43 -0.49
CA ALA A 85 -6.11 -9.55 -1.85
C ALA A 85 -6.90 -8.29 -2.28
N ALA A 86 -7.77 -7.77 -1.41
CA ALA A 86 -8.50 -6.53 -1.66
C ALA A 86 -7.57 -5.31 -1.79
N LEU A 87 -6.53 -5.23 -0.95
CA LEU A 87 -5.53 -4.15 -1.03
C LEU A 87 -4.70 -4.23 -2.31
N ARG A 88 -4.41 -5.42 -2.85
CA ARG A 88 -3.69 -5.55 -4.14
C ARG A 88 -4.46 -4.91 -5.29
N VAL A 89 -5.77 -5.13 -5.36
CA VAL A 89 -6.63 -4.49 -6.38
C VAL A 89 -6.58 -2.96 -6.24
N THR A 90 -6.71 -2.48 -5.00
CA THR A 90 -6.64 -1.04 -4.69
C THR A 90 -5.26 -0.45 -5.03
N HIS A 91 -4.19 -1.19 -4.74
CA HIS A 91 -2.81 -0.82 -5.03
C HIS A 91 -2.58 -0.64 -6.54
N GLU A 92 -3.05 -1.57 -7.37
CA GLU A 92 -2.94 -1.45 -8.83
C GLU A 92 -3.70 -0.23 -9.37
N ALA A 93 -4.90 0.03 -8.85
CA ALA A 93 -5.66 1.22 -9.22
C ALA A 93 -4.92 2.51 -8.83
N ALA A 94 -4.35 2.56 -7.63
CA ALA A 94 -3.56 3.69 -7.15
C ALA A 94 -2.28 3.88 -7.98
N LEU A 95 -1.58 2.80 -8.34
CA LEU A 95 -0.40 2.84 -9.21
C LEU A 95 -0.75 3.42 -10.58
N ARG A 96 -1.84 2.98 -11.21
CA ARG A 96 -2.30 3.54 -12.49
C ARG A 96 -2.59 5.03 -12.39
N ALA A 97 -3.20 5.48 -11.31
CA ALA A 97 -3.46 6.90 -11.07
C ALA A 97 -2.15 7.69 -10.88
N ALA A 98 -1.22 7.17 -10.08
CA ALA A 98 0.09 7.77 -9.86
C ALA A 98 0.92 7.86 -11.14
N SER A 99 0.93 6.82 -11.98
CA SER A 99 1.63 6.84 -13.28
C SER A 99 1.07 7.92 -14.22
N LYS A 100 -0.25 8.09 -14.27
CA LYS A 100 -0.88 9.16 -15.06
C LYS A 100 -0.52 10.55 -14.53
N ALA A 101 -0.58 10.74 -13.20
CA ALA A 101 -0.23 12.00 -12.57
C ALA A 101 1.25 12.35 -12.79
N PHE A 102 2.13 11.35 -12.71
CA PHE A 102 3.56 11.49 -13.00
C PHE A 102 3.79 11.95 -14.44
N GLY A 103 3.21 11.26 -15.42
CA GLY A 103 3.34 11.64 -16.84
C GLY A 103 2.84 13.06 -17.11
N ARG A 104 1.69 13.43 -16.52
CA ARG A 104 1.15 14.80 -16.64
C ARG A 104 2.06 15.85 -16.02
N SER A 105 2.59 15.59 -14.83
CA SER A 105 3.53 16.50 -14.15
C SER A 105 4.83 16.67 -14.95
N ASP A 106 5.37 15.59 -15.52
CA ASP A 106 6.58 15.64 -16.34
C ASP A 106 6.38 16.45 -17.63
N VAL A 107 5.25 16.26 -18.33
CA VAL A 107 4.92 17.03 -19.53
C VAL A 107 4.75 18.52 -19.21
N LEU A 108 3.97 18.86 -18.17
CA LEU A 108 3.74 20.26 -17.81
C LEU A 108 5.02 20.95 -17.34
N ARG A 109 5.89 20.25 -16.60
CA ARG A 109 7.23 20.75 -16.26
C ARG A 109 8.05 21.07 -17.50
N LYS A 110 8.07 20.16 -18.49
CA LYS A 110 8.79 20.35 -19.76
C LYS A 110 8.23 21.50 -20.61
N LEU A 111 6.92 21.76 -20.55
CA LEU A 111 6.27 22.87 -21.26
C LEU A 111 6.45 24.21 -20.57
N ALA A 112 6.55 24.21 -19.24
CA ALA A 112 6.81 25.40 -18.44
C ALA A 112 8.29 25.81 -18.42
N ASP A 113 9.18 25.00 -18.99
CA ASP A 113 10.61 25.26 -19.08
C ASP A 113 10.91 26.29 -20.19
N PRO A 114 11.35 27.52 -19.83
CA PRO A 114 11.57 28.61 -20.78
C PRO A 114 12.81 28.39 -21.68
N GLU A 115 13.76 27.53 -21.29
CA GLU A 115 14.96 27.25 -22.11
C GLU A 115 14.66 26.34 -23.30
N ARG A 116 13.53 25.62 -23.26
CA ARG A 116 13.13 24.67 -24.30
C ARG A 116 12.18 25.26 -25.36
N ASN A 117 11.68 26.47 -25.11
CA ASN A 117 10.73 27.20 -25.97
C ASN A 117 11.38 28.40 -26.71
N ARG A 118 12.71 28.55 -26.63
CA ARG A 118 13.51 29.47 -27.46
C ARG A 118 14.03 28.73 -28.69
#